data_AF-A0A423HYY0-F1
#
_entry.id   AF-A0A423HYY0-F1
#
_cell.length_a   1.000
_cell.length_b   1.000
_cell.length_c   1.000
_cell.angle_alpha   90.00
_cell.angle_beta   90.00
_cell.angle_gamma   90.00
#
_symmetry.space_group_name_H-M   'P 1'
#
loop_
_entity.id
_entity.type
_entity.pdbx_description
1 polymer ?
#
loop_
_entity_poly.entity_id
_entity_poly.type
_entity_poly.pdbx_seq_one_letter_code
_entity_poly.pdbx_strand_id
1 'polypeptide(L)'
;MQLISMLMFFAASAGMWIWVVKSRGPLNIWLANLGGAMASFIVGTAVLILCSSWLTPDAPVSRAPAFALYTLMAFMGALIGTWLLVFTTCNQEQPPAYRHLAAAACSLVAALVALVVSVTIFPLK
;
A
#
# COMPACT_ATOMS: atom_id res chain seq x y z
N MET A 1 -18.30 -19.54 5.61
CA MET A 1 -18.10 -18.16 5.11
C MET A 1 -16.64 -17.73 5.05
N GLN A 2 -15.81 -18.04 6.06
CA GLN A 2 -14.37 -17.67 6.07
C GLN A 2 -13.57 -18.28 4.90
N LEU A 3 -13.77 -19.57 4.59
CA LEU A 3 -13.09 -20.22 3.45
C LEU A 3 -13.36 -19.49 2.12
N ILE A 4 -14.62 -19.10 1.86
CA ILE A 4 -15.00 -18.37 0.65
C ILE A 4 -14.33 -17.00 0.60
N SER A 5 -14.28 -16.30 1.73
CA SER A 5 -13.60 -14.99 1.84
C SER A 5 -12.09 -15.12 1.58
N MET A 6 -11.45 -16.18 2.08
CA MET A 6 -10.04 -16.48 1.83
C MET A 6 -9.79 -16.82 0.34
N LEU A 7 -10.66 -17.61 -0.27
CA LEU A 7 -10.56 -17.92 -1.70
C LEU A 7 -10.70 -16.66 -2.57
N MET A 8 -11.65 -15.77 -2.24
CA MET A 8 -11.80 -14.48 -2.91
C MET A 8 -10.59 -13.57 -2.69
N PHE A 9 -10.01 -13.55 -1.49
CA PHE A 9 -8.75 -12.86 -1.20
C PHE A 9 -7.63 -13.35 -2.12
N PHE A 10 -7.40 -14.66 -2.21
CA PHE A 10 -6.33 -15.22 -3.03
C PHE A 10 -6.56 -15.00 -4.52
N ALA A 11 -7.80 -15.15 -4.98
CA ALA A 11 -8.17 -14.90 -6.38
C ALA A 11 -7.96 -13.43 -6.77
N ALA A 12 -8.42 -12.50 -5.93
CA ALA A 12 -8.23 -11.07 -6.16
C ALA A 12 -6.74 -10.68 -6.10
N SER A 13 -6.00 -11.22 -5.13
CA SER A 13 -4.55 -11.00 -5.02
C SER A 13 -3.80 -11.51 -6.24
N ALA A 14 -4.03 -12.77 -6.64
CA ALA A 14 -3.38 -13.34 -7.82
C ALA A 14 -3.75 -12.60 -9.11
N GLY A 15 -5.03 -12.28 -9.29
CA GLY A 15 -5.51 -11.51 -10.44
C GLY A 15 -4.84 -10.14 -10.53
N MET A 16 -4.75 -9.42 -9.40
CA MET A 16 -4.09 -8.12 -9.33
C MET A 16 -2.60 -8.22 -9.63
N TRP A 17 -1.91 -9.21 -9.05
CA TRP A 17 -0.48 -9.43 -9.29
C TRP A 17 -0.20 -9.69 -10.77
N ILE A 18 -0.93 -10.63 -11.36
CA ILE A 18 -0.80 -11.00 -12.78
C ILE A 18 -1.07 -9.76 -13.64
N TRP A 19 -2.11 -8.98 -13.33
CA TRP A 19 -2.45 -7.78 -14.07
C TRP A 19 -1.34 -6.73 -14.01
N VAL A 20 -0.77 -6.45 -12.85
CA VAL A 20 0.34 -5.48 -12.70
C VAL A 20 1.58 -5.97 -13.42
N VAL A 21 1.97 -7.23 -13.26
CA VAL A 21 3.17 -7.79 -13.88
C VAL A 21 3.02 -7.84 -15.41
N LYS A 22 1.82 -8.14 -15.93
CA LYS A 22 1.54 -8.08 -17.38
C LYS A 22 1.51 -6.64 -17.91
N SER A 23 0.95 -5.71 -17.15
CA SER A 23 0.80 -4.30 -17.55
C SER A 23 2.07 -3.44 -17.33
N ARG A 24 3.18 -4.04 -16.91
CA ARG A 24 4.41 -3.33 -16.50
C ARG A 24 5.06 -2.47 -17.58
N GLY A 25 4.76 -2.70 -18.87
CA GLY A 25 5.41 -2.00 -19.98
C GLY A 25 6.94 -2.14 -19.93
N PRO A 26 7.71 -1.03 -20.00
CA PRO A 26 9.17 -1.06 -19.98
C PRO A 26 9.80 -1.23 -18.58
N LEU A 27 8.99 -1.29 -17.50
CA LEU A 27 9.51 -1.44 -16.13
C LEU A 27 10.24 -2.78 -15.95
N ASN A 28 11.30 -2.75 -15.14
CA ASN A 28 12.03 -3.94 -14.73
C ASN A 28 11.09 -4.95 -14.04
N ILE A 29 11.21 -6.23 -14.40
CA ILE A 29 10.42 -7.33 -13.82
C ILE A 29 10.48 -7.39 -12.30
N TRP A 30 11.62 -7.05 -11.69
CA TRP A 30 11.77 -7.00 -10.24
C TRP A 30 10.88 -5.92 -9.61
N LEU A 31 10.85 -4.72 -10.18
CA LEU A 31 10.00 -3.62 -9.72
C LEU A 31 8.52 -3.93 -9.98
N ALA A 32 8.20 -4.54 -11.13
CA ALA A 32 6.86 -4.97 -11.45
C ALA A 32 6.35 -6.05 -10.48
N ASN A 33 7.19 -6.99 -10.08
CA ASN A 33 6.86 -8.00 -9.07
C ASN A 33 6.63 -7.40 -7.70
N LEU A 34 7.48 -6.45 -7.27
CA LEU A 34 7.33 -5.76 -5.99
C LEU A 34 6.05 -4.92 -5.95
N GLY A 35 5.81 -4.11 -6.99
CA GLY A 35 4.58 -3.33 -7.14
C GLY A 35 3.35 -4.22 -7.24
N GLY A 36 3.44 -5.34 -7.97
CA GLY A 36 2.41 -6.35 -8.05
C GLY A 36 2.08 -6.96 -6.70
N ALA A 37 3.09 -7.35 -5.90
CA ALA A 37 2.89 -7.93 -4.57
C ALA A 37 2.19 -6.93 -3.63
N MET A 38 2.63 -5.66 -3.63
CA MET A 38 2.02 -4.60 -2.82
C MET A 38 0.57 -4.32 -3.24
N ALA A 39 0.32 -4.13 -4.54
CA ALA A 39 -1.04 -3.90 -5.05
C ALA A 39 -1.97 -5.07 -4.75
N SER A 40 -1.46 -6.31 -4.87
CA SER A 40 -2.22 -7.53 -4.60
C SER A 40 -2.59 -7.66 -3.14
N PHE A 41 -1.65 -7.34 -2.25
CA PHE A 41 -1.92 -7.35 -0.81
C PHE A 41 -3.01 -6.34 -0.45
N ILE A 42 -2.95 -5.11 -0.98
CA ILE A 42 -3.94 -4.05 -0.76
C ILE A 42 -5.32 -4.47 -1.28
N VAL A 43 -5.39 -4.94 -2.53
CA VAL A 43 -6.66 -5.34 -3.14
C VAL A 43 -7.25 -6.57 -2.45
N GLY A 44 -6.42 -7.57 -2.15
CA GLY A 44 -6.83 -8.76 -1.41
C GLY A 44 -7.41 -8.39 -0.05
N THR A 45 -6.72 -7.58 0.74
CA THR A 45 -7.23 -7.15 2.06
C THR A 45 -8.52 -6.33 1.94
N ALA A 46 -8.67 -5.47 0.94
CA ALA A 46 -9.92 -4.77 0.68
C ALA A 46 -11.08 -5.75 0.40
N VAL A 47 -10.85 -6.76 -0.46
CA VAL A 47 -11.83 -7.81 -0.76
C VAL A 47 -12.18 -8.60 0.49
N LEU A 48 -11.20 -8.95 1.33
CA LEU A 48 -11.44 -9.68 2.57
C LEU A 48 -12.32 -8.89 3.55
N ILE A 49 -12.07 -7.58 3.70
CA ILE A 49 -12.89 -6.68 4.52
C ILE A 49 -14.32 -6.64 3.99
N LEU A 50 -14.50 -6.47 2.67
CA LEU A 50 -15.82 -6.47 2.04
C LEU A 50 -16.51 -7.82 2.27
N CYS A 51 -15.90 -8.94 1.89
CA CYS A 51 -16.46 -10.27 2.09
C CYS A 51 -16.89 -10.52 3.55
N SER A 52 -16.08 -10.10 4.52
CA SER A 52 -16.41 -10.26 5.95
C SER A 52 -17.69 -9.51 6.34
N SER A 53 -17.89 -8.30 5.79
CA SER A 53 -19.08 -7.48 6.03
C SER A 53 -20.32 -8.02 5.33
N TRP A 54 -20.18 -8.56 4.12
CA TRP A 54 -21.31 -9.05 3.32
C TRP A 54 -21.76 -10.46 3.72
N LEU A 55 -20.84 -11.34 4.11
CA LEU A 55 -21.11 -12.74 4.45
C LEU A 55 -21.46 -12.95 5.94
N THR A 56 -21.29 -11.92 6.77
CA THR A 56 -21.55 -11.95 8.22
C THR A 56 -22.19 -10.64 8.69
N PRO A 57 -23.41 -10.31 8.22
CA PRO A 57 -24.03 -9.01 8.49
C PRO A 57 -24.36 -8.76 9.97
N ASP A 58 -24.57 -9.83 10.76
CA ASP A 58 -24.90 -9.72 12.19
C ASP A 58 -23.67 -9.58 13.11
N ALA A 59 -22.46 -9.67 12.56
CA ALA A 59 -21.24 -9.51 13.35
C ALA A 59 -20.98 -8.01 13.65
N PRO A 60 -20.51 -7.66 14.86
CA PRO A 60 -20.17 -6.28 15.17
C PRO A 60 -19.12 -5.75 14.19
N VAL A 61 -19.46 -4.68 13.47
CA VAL A 61 -18.60 -4.08 12.45
C VAL A 61 -17.42 -3.38 13.11
N SER A 62 -16.27 -4.06 13.17
CA SER A 62 -15.01 -3.44 13.56
C SER A 62 -14.46 -2.61 12.42
N ARG A 63 -14.13 -1.34 12.69
CA ARG A 63 -13.46 -0.45 11.72
C ARG A 63 -11.94 -0.65 11.70
N ALA A 64 -11.38 -1.40 12.65
CA ALA A 64 -9.95 -1.62 12.79
C ALA A 64 -9.27 -2.17 11.51
N PRO A 65 -9.78 -3.19 10.81
CA PRO A 65 -9.10 -3.71 9.62
C PRO A 65 -9.15 -2.72 8.44
N ALA A 66 -10.26 -1.99 8.27
CA ALA A 66 -10.35 -0.93 7.27
C ALA A 66 -9.39 0.21 7.58
N PHE A 67 -9.35 0.67 8.84
CA PHE A 67 -8.42 1.70 9.27
C PHE A 67 -6.95 1.29 9.08
N ALA A 68 -6.59 0.04 9.42
CA ALA A 68 -5.25 -0.48 9.20
C ALA A 68 -4.88 -0.47 7.70
N LEU A 69 -5.81 -0.87 6.83
CA LEU A 69 -5.60 -0.82 5.38
C LEU A 69 -5.41 0.62 4.87
N TYR A 70 -6.28 1.55 5.28
CA TYR A 70 -6.14 2.97 4.91
C TYR A 70 -4.81 3.56 5.39
N THR A 71 -4.41 3.25 6.62
CA THR A 71 -3.15 3.72 7.19
C THR A 71 -1.95 3.18 6.43
N LEU A 72 -1.96 1.90 6.08
CA LEU A 72 -0.92 1.27 5.26
C LEU A 72 -0.83 1.94 3.88
N MET A 73 -1.97 2.16 3.21
CA MET A 73 -2.00 2.84 1.91
C MET A 73 -1.47 4.26 1.98
N ALA A 74 -1.86 5.04 3.01
CA ALA A 74 -1.39 6.40 3.23
C ALA A 74 0.13 6.43 3.50
N PHE A 75 0.63 5.51 4.33
CA PHE A 75 2.05 5.38 4.63
C PHE A 75 2.87 5.07 3.38
N MET A 76 2.45 4.07 2.59
CA MET A 76 3.13 3.70 1.35
C MET A 76 3.07 4.81 0.31
N GLY A 77 1.92 5.48 0.19
CA GLY A 77 1.73 6.63 -0.70
C GLY A 77 2.66 7.79 -0.36
N ALA A 78 2.75 8.16 0.93
CA ALA A 78 3.68 9.19 1.40
C ALA A 78 5.13 8.79 1.14
N LEU A 79 5.50 7.53 1.42
CA LEU A 79 6.85 7.04 1.21
C LEU A 79 7.25 7.12 -0.28
N ILE A 80 6.46 6.53 -1.17
CA ILE A 80 6.77 6.48 -2.60
C ILE A 80 6.66 7.87 -3.23
N GLY A 81 5.61 8.62 -2.92
CA GLY A 81 5.35 9.95 -3.47
C GLY A 81 6.45 10.95 -3.11
N THR A 82 6.82 11.03 -1.84
CA THR A 82 7.90 11.91 -1.39
C THR A 82 9.25 11.47 -1.93
N TRP A 83 9.52 10.16 -2.02
CA TRP A 83 10.75 9.67 -2.62
C TRP A 83 10.90 10.15 -4.06
N LEU A 84 9.87 9.96 -4.89
CA LEU A 84 9.87 10.38 -6.28
C LEU A 84 10.01 11.91 -6.40
N LEU A 85 9.28 12.67 -5.58
CA LEU A 85 9.36 14.13 -5.56
C LEU A 85 10.77 14.62 -5.24
N VAL A 86 11.39 14.12 -4.17
CA VAL A 86 12.75 14.53 -3.77
C VAL A 86 13.78 14.10 -4.81
N PHE A 87 13.68 12.86 -5.30
CA PHE A 87 14.61 12.35 -6.30
C PHE A 87 14.57 13.15 -7.62
N THR A 88 13.38 13.58 -8.04
CA THR A 88 13.19 14.35 -9.29
C THR A 88 13.45 15.83 -9.13
N THR A 89 13.24 16.39 -7.93
CA THR A 89 13.27 17.85 -7.73
C THR A 89 14.57 18.35 -7.08
N CYS A 90 15.22 17.57 -6.20
CA CYS A 90 16.37 18.03 -5.43
C CYS A 90 17.73 17.57 -6.01
N ASN A 91 18.68 18.52 -6.07
CA ASN A 91 20.12 18.27 -6.22
C ASN A 91 20.49 17.32 -7.36
N GLN A 92 20.07 17.64 -8.58
CA GLN A 92 20.43 16.87 -9.78
C GLN A 92 21.95 16.79 -10.00
N GLU A 93 22.71 17.75 -9.47
CA GLU A 93 24.18 17.81 -9.59
C GLU A 93 24.93 16.85 -8.65
N GLN A 94 24.26 16.28 -7.67
CA GLN A 94 24.88 15.36 -6.70
C GLN A 94 24.90 13.91 -7.19
N PRO A 95 25.83 13.08 -6.68
CA PRO A 95 25.92 11.68 -7.05
C PRO A 95 24.62 10.92 -6.74
N PRO A 96 24.27 9.90 -7.55
CA PRO A 96 22.98 9.20 -7.45
C PRO A 96 22.77 8.55 -6.08
N ALA A 97 23.83 8.04 -5.45
CA ALA A 97 23.76 7.44 -4.12
C ALA A 97 23.28 8.42 -3.05
N TYR A 98 23.78 9.67 -3.07
CA TYR A 98 23.35 10.70 -2.13
C TYR A 98 21.88 11.07 -2.32
N ARG A 99 21.44 11.19 -3.58
CA ARG A 99 20.04 11.49 -3.92
C ARG A 99 19.07 10.42 -3.43
N HIS A 100 19.42 9.15 -3.59
CA HIS A 100 18.62 8.05 -3.06
C HIS A 100 18.56 8.06 -1.53
N LEU A 101 19.68 8.33 -0.84
CA LEU A 101 19.70 8.44 0.62
C LEU A 101 18.88 9.62 1.13
N ALA A 102 19.00 10.79 0.52
CA ALA A 102 18.22 11.98 0.88
C ALA A 102 16.72 11.77 0.63
N ALA A 103 16.36 11.19 -0.52
CA ALA A 103 14.97 10.82 -0.82
C ALA A 103 14.42 9.78 0.16
N ALA A 104 15.21 8.78 0.54
CA ALA A 104 14.84 7.79 1.55
C ALA A 104 14.60 8.41 2.93
N ALA A 105 15.49 9.29 3.38
CA ALA A 105 15.36 9.96 4.67
C ALA A 105 14.11 10.86 4.70
N CYS A 106 13.91 11.67 3.66
CA CYS A 106 12.75 12.58 3.57
C CYS A 106 11.43 11.81 3.47
N SER A 107 11.37 10.76 2.66
CA SER A 107 10.18 9.92 2.53
C SER A 107 9.84 9.17 3.80
N LEU A 108 10.83 8.70 4.57
CA LEU A 108 10.60 8.07 5.87
C LEU A 108 9.95 9.06 6.85
N VAL A 109 10.48 10.30 6.93
CA VAL A 109 9.90 11.34 7.78
C VAL A 109 8.46 11.65 7.37
N ALA A 110 8.20 11.84 6.06
CA ALA A 110 6.86 12.10 5.56
C ALA A 110 5.88 10.96 5.87
N ALA A 111 6.32 9.70 5.73
CA ALA A 111 5.50 8.53 6.03
C ALA A 111 5.20 8.40 7.52
N LEU A 112 6.16 8.71 8.41
CA LEU A 112 5.95 8.77 9.85
C LEU A 112 4.96 9.87 10.24
N VAL A 113 5.05 11.05 9.63
CA VAL A 113 4.07 12.12 9.82
C VAL A 113 2.69 11.66 9.38
N ALA A 114 2.57 11.04 8.21
CA ALA A 114 1.30 10.49 7.73
C ALA A 114 0.71 9.45 8.69
N LEU A 115 1.55 8.61 9.31
CA LEU A 115 1.14 7.65 10.33
C LEU A 115 0.59 8.33 11.58
N VAL A 116 1.32 9.31 12.12
CA VAL A 116 0.89 10.08 13.31
C VAL A 116 -0.42 10.82 13.03
N VAL A 117 -0.54 11.46 11.86
CA VAL A 117 -1.76 12.15 11.44
C VAL A 117 -2.93 11.15 11.31
N SER A 118 -2.70 9.97 10.72
CA SER A 118 -3.75 8.96 10.56
C SER A 118 -4.29 8.47 11.90
N VAL A 119 -3.42 8.18 12.87
CA VAL A 119 -3.80 7.69 14.20
C VAL A 119 -4.44 8.78 15.07
N THR A 120 -4.04 10.05 14.89
CA THR A 120 -4.62 11.18 15.64
C THR A 120 -5.99 11.60 15.11
N ILE A 121 -6.19 11.61 13.79
CA ILE A 121 -7.48 11.98 13.17
C ILE A 121 -8.50 10.85 13.32
N PHE A 122 -8.07 9.59 13.14
CA PHE A 122 -8.93 8.42 13.23
C PHE A 122 -8.47 7.52 14.39
N PRO A 123 -8.72 7.93 15.64
CA PRO A 123 -8.32 7.11 16.78
C PRO A 123 -9.03 5.74 16.71
N LEU A 124 -8.24 4.67 16.83
CA LEU A 124 -8.73 3.32 17.12
C LEU A 124 -9.40 3.37 18.50
N LYS A 125 -10.72 3.60 18.53
CA LYS A 125 -11.57 3.38 19.71
C LYS A 125 -12.04 1.94 19.76
#